data_AF-A0A7S0PJ22-F1
#
_entry.id   AF-A0A7S0PJ22-F1
#
_cell.length_a   1.000
_cell.length_b   1.000
_cell.length_c   1.000
_cell.angle_alpha   90.00
_cell.angle_beta   90.00
_cell.angle_gamma   90.00
#
_symmetry.space_group_name_H-M   'P 1'
#
loop_
_entity.id
_entity.type
_entity.pdbx_description
1 polymer ?
#
loop_
_entity_poly.entity_id
_entity_poly.type
_entity_poly.pdbx_seq_one_letter_code
_entity_poly.pdbx_strand_id
1 'polypeptide(L)'
;MTSPTAAPSLSNESTSSDVGFVIAVLTQIVIGLVFLIIFDLLYRRFPYLYLHRIYRDETLREKLPKIPSSGMFSWIRPLLNMTNDDLLRSEIGIDAYMYLRFLDLMVKFFLYSVPVAFILMIVYAKGDPQDEEEFSAFNTMTLANVREKSNALWSTLLCHFIIIGLLCYMLYNEYKHYVV
;
A
#
# COMPACT_ATOMS: atom_id res chain seq x y z
N MET A 1 -48.53 21.55 -27.89
CA MET A 1 -48.31 21.47 -26.44
C MET A 1 -47.24 20.41 -26.20
N THR A 2 -45.98 20.82 -26.18
CA THR A 2 -44.82 19.92 -26.00
C THR A 2 -44.28 20.10 -24.59
N SER A 3 -44.15 18.99 -23.87
CA SER A 3 -43.57 18.86 -22.54
C SER A 3 -42.12 19.37 -22.48
N PRO A 4 -41.64 19.88 -21.33
CA PRO A 4 -40.24 19.79 -20.98
C PRO A 4 -40.02 18.54 -20.10
N THR A 5 -39.29 17.57 -20.65
CA THR A 5 -38.71 16.43 -19.95
C THR A 5 -37.79 16.92 -18.84
N ALA A 6 -38.14 16.64 -17.58
CA ALA A 6 -37.30 16.93 -16.42
C ALA A 6 -36.04 16.02 -16.44
N ALA A 7 -34.86 16.62 -16.26
CA ALA A 7 -33.57 15.95 -16.31
C ALA A 7 -33.33 15.03 -15.10
N PRO A 8 -33.07 13.71 -15.30
CA PRO A 8 -32.63 12.79 -14.26
C PRO A 8 -31.27 12.16 -14.62
N SER A 9 -30.27 12.96 -15.00
CA SER A 9 -28.98 12.43 -15.52
C SER A 9 -27.80 12.53 -14.54
N LEU A 10 -27.74 13.54 -13.68
CA LEU A 10 -26.54 13.81 -12.86
C LEU A 10 -26.39 12.88 -11.64
N SER A 11 -27.45 12.64 -10.87
CA SER A 11 -27.40 11.75 -9.70
C SER A 11 -27.20 10.27 -10.06
N ASN A 12 -27.66 9.87 -11.25
CA ASN A 12 -27.48 8.51 -11.77
C ASN A 12 -26.03 8.25 -12.21
N GLU A 13 -25.26 9.30 -12.52
CA GLU A 13 -23.89 9.19 -13.02
C GLU A 13 -22.87 9.07 -11.87
N SER A 14 -23.02 9.87 -10.80
CA SER A 14 -22.17 9.82 -9.59
C SER A 14 -22.36 8.51 -8.78
N THR A 15 -23.60 8.05 -8.66
CA THR A 15 -23.90 6.74 -8.05
C THR A 15 -23.33 5.59 -8.89
N SER A 16 -23.33 5.71 -10.21
CA SER A 16 -22.73 4.73 -11.10
C SER A 16 -21.19 4.67 -10.98
N SER A 17 -20.51 5.80 -10.79
CA SER A 17 -19.04 5.80 -10.60
C SER A 17 -18.62 5.16 -9.28
N ASP A 18 -19.33 5.44 -8.18
CA ASP A 18 -19.02 4.88 -6.86
C ASP A 18 -19.24 3.36 -6.85
N VAL A 19 -20.35 2.90 -7.45
CA VAL A 19 -20.64 1.46 -7.59
C VAL A 19 -19.62 0.78 -8.50
N GLY A 20 -19.24 1.41 -9.61
CA GLY A 20 -18.20 0.90 -10.53
C GLY A 20 -16.85 0.70 -9.84
N PHE A 21 -16.45 1.65 -8.98
CA PHE A 21 -15.23 1.53 -8.19
C PHE A 21 -15.27 0.35 -7.21
N VAL A 22 -16.37 0.20 -6.45
CA VAL A 22 -16.51 -0.93 -5.51
C VAL A 22 -16.44 -2.27 -6.24
N ILE A 23 -17.13 -2.39 -7.38
CA ILE A 23 -17.07 -3.59 -8.21
C ILE A 23 -15.64 -3.86 -8.68
N ALA A 24 -14.91 -2.83 -9.12
CA ALA A 24 -13.52 -2.98 -9.55
C ALA A 24 -12.60 -3.46 -8.42
N VAL A 25 -12.70 -2.85 -7.22
CA VAL A 25 -11.92 -3.25 -6.04
C VAL A 25 -12.20 -4.70 -5.66
N LEU A 26 -13.48 -5.07 -5.57
CA LEU A 26 -13.89 -6.45 -5.24
C LEU A 26 -13.37 -7.44 -6.28
N THR A 27 -13.48 -7.10 -7.56
CA THR A 27 -12.99 -7.94 -8.65
C THR A 27 -11.48 -8.17 -8.54
N GLN A 28 -10.70 -7.12 -8.27
CA GLN A 28 -9.25 -7.25 -8.12
C GLN A 28 -8.84 -8.05 -6.88
N ILE A 29 -9.56 -7.90 -5.77
CA ILE A 29 -9.32 -8.70 -4.56
C ILE A 29 -9.57 -10.18 -4.85
N VAL A 30 -10.69 -10.52 -5.51
CA VAL A 30 -11.02 -11.90 -5.88
C VAL A 30 -9.95 -12.50 -6.80
N ILE A 31 -9.56 -11.76 -7.84
CA ILE A 31 -8.51 -12.19 -8.77
C ILE A 31 -7.19 -12.42 -8.02
N GLY A 32 -6.79 -11.47 -7.16
CA GLY A 32 -5.59 -11.59 -6.33
C GLY A 32 -5.61 -12.82 -5.41
N LEU A 33 -6.74 -13.10 -4.77
CA LEU A 33 -6.91 -14.29 -3.93
C LEU A 33 -6.82 -15.58 -4.74
N VAL A 34 -7.41 -15.63 -5.93
CA VAL A 34 -7.30 -16.79 -6.83
C VAL A 34 -5.85 -17.05 -7.21
N PHE A 35 -5.09 -16.00 -7.60
CA PHE A 35 -3.67 -16.13 -7.90
C PHE A 35 -2.85 -16.57 -6.67
N LEU A 36 -3.14 -16.04 -5.48
CA LEU A 36 -2.48 -16.44 -4.25
C LEU A 36 -2.74 -17.91 -3.89
N ILE A 37 -3.96 -18.40 -4.10
CA ILE A 37 -4.31 -19.81 -3.87
C ILE A 37 -3.58 -20.70 -4.89
N ILE A 38 -3.59 -20.34 -6.17
CA ILE A 38 -2.85 -21.07 -7.21
C ILE A 38 -1.37 -21.11 -6.87
N PHE A 39 -0.79 -19.98 -6.46
CA PHE A 39 0.60 -19.90 -6.02
C PHE A 39 0.87 -20.80 -4.81
N ASP A 40 0.02 -20.77 -3.78
CA ASP A 40 0.19 -21.63 -2.59
C ASP A 40 0.11 -23.12 -2.95
N LEU A 41 -0.80 -23.51 -3.85
CA LEU A 41 -0.90 -24.89 -4.35
C LEU A 41 0.35 -25.30 -5.13
N LEU A 42 0.85 -24.44 -6.02
CA LEU A 42 2.00 -24.72 -6.87
C LEU A 42 3.31 -24.75 -6.06
N TYR A 43 3.44 -23.84 -5.10
CA TYR A 43 4.54 -23.78 -4.14
C TYR A 43 4.64 -25.06 -3.30
N ARG A 44 3.50 -25.59 -2.84
CA ARG A 44 3.46 -26.88 -2.12
C ARG A 44 3.72 -28.09 -3.00
N ARG A 45 3.23 -28.06 -4.25
CA ARG A 45 3.35 -29.20 -5.17
C ARG A 45 4.76 -29.33 -5.73
N PHE A 46 5.43 -28.21 -5.99
CA PHE A 46 6.78 -28.17 -6.59
C PHE A 46 7.78 -27.34 -5.79
N PRO A 47 8.03 -27.66 -4.51
CA PRO A 47 8.95 -26.88 -3.67
C PRO A 47 10.37 -26.83 -4.24
N TYR A 48 10.79 -27.86 -5.00
CA TYR A 48 12.09 -27.90 -5.63
C TYR A 48 12.32 -26.79 -6.67
N LEU A 49 11.29 -26.41 -7.43
CA LEU A 49 11.40 -25.35 -8.44
C LEU A 49 11.45 -23.96 -7.79
N TYR A 50 10.65 -23.73 -6.75
CA TYR A 50 10.56 -22.44 -6.08
C TYR A 50 11.66 -22.19 -5.05
N LEU A 51 12.19 -23.23 -4.40
CA LEU A 51 13.27 -23.12 -3.39
C LEU A 51 14.61 -23.66 -3.92
N HIS A 52 14.86 -23.58 -5.23
CA HIS A 52 16.05 -24.17 -5.84
C HIS A 52 17.36 -23.80 -5.12
N ARG A 53 17.49 -22.54 -4.68
CA ARG A 53 18.66 -22.04 -3.94
C ARG A 53 18.84 -22.70 -2.57
N ILE A 54 17.76 -22.92 -1.84
CA ILE A 54 17.77 -23.55 -0.51
C ILE A 54 18.06 -25.05 -0.62
N TYR A 55 17.58 -25.70 -1.68
CA TYR A 55 17.87 -27.13 -1.92
C TYR A 55 19.28 -27.40 -2.44
N ARG A 56 19.90 -26.42 -3.11
CA ARG A 56 21.26 -26.56 -3.67
C ARG A 56 22.35 -26.25 -2.66
N ASP A 57 22.08 -25.38 -1.69
CA ASP A 57 23.05 -24.94 -0.70
C ASP A 57 22.64 -25.41 0.70
N GLU A 58 23.29 -26.49 1.17
CA GLU A 58 23.00 -27.09 2.47
C GLU A 58 23.28 -26.10 3.63
N THR A 59 24.22 -25.17 3.46
CA THR A 59 24.52 -24.16 4.48
C THR A 59 23.39 -23.14 4.62
N LEU A 60 22.71 -22.79 3.52
CA LEU A 60 21.53 -21.93 3.56
C LEU A 60 20.32 -22.64 4.18
N ARG A 61 20.16 -23.93 3.90
CA ARG A 61 19.09 -24.75 4.48
C ARG A 61 19.19 -24.87 6.01
N GLU A 62 20.41 -24.83 6.56
CA GLU A 62 20.65 -24.86 7.99
C GLU A 62 20.47 -23.48 8.66
N LYS A 63 20.82 -22.40 7.94
CA LYS A 63 20.71 -21.01 8.43
C LYS A 63 19.29 -20.43 8.38
N LEU A 64 18.45 -20.87 7.44
CA LEU A 64 17.08 -20.38 7.27
C LEU A 64 16.07 -21.13 8.15
N PRO A 65 15.05 -20.45 8.71
CA PRO A 65 14.00 -21.14 9.45
C PRO A 65 13.28 -22.15 8.55
N LYS A 66 13.13 -23.39 9.03
CA LYS A 66 12.43 -24.46 8.31
C LYS A 66 11.00 -24.00 8.02
N ILE A 67 10.66 -23.85 6.75
CA ILE A 67 9.31 -23.50 6.31
C ILE A 67 8.39 -24.67 6.68
N PRO A 68 7.44 -24.49 7.62
CA PRO A 68 6.59 -25.58 8.04
C PRO A 68 5.68 -25.99 6.87
N SER A 69 5.72 -27.26 6.50
CA SER A 69 5.04 -27.81 5.33
C SER A 69 3.52 -28.01 5.51
N SER A 70 2.95 -27.70 6.68
CA SER A 70 1.64 -28.23 7.08
C SER A 70 0.46 -27.24 7.09
N GLY A 71 0.56 -26.04 6.48
CA GLY A 71 -0.57 -25.09 6.47
C GLY A 71 -0.67 -24.17 5.25
N MET A 72 -1.89 -23.69 4.98
CA MET A 72 -2.15 -22.59 4.03
C MET A 72 -1.49 -21.33 4.52
N PHE A 73 -0.70 -20.69 3.63
CA PHE A 73 0.04 -19.47 3.94
C PHE A 73 1.09 -19.63 5.06
N SER A 74 1.51 -20.86 5.37
CA SER A 74 2.56 -21.13 6.36
C SER A 74 3.92 -20.55 5.98
N TRP A 75 4.12 -20.18 4.71
CA TRP A 75 5.30 -19.49 4.21
C TRP A 75 5.35 -18.00 4.59
N ILE A 76 4.22 -17.37 4.91
CA ILE A 76 4.17 -15.93 5.24
C ILE A 76 4.81 -15.64 6.59
N ARG A 77 4.53 -16.45 7.62
CA ARG A 77 5.06 -16.21 8.98
C ARG A 77 6.60 -16.26 9.04
N PRO A 78 7.29 -17.26 8.47
CA PRO A 78 8.75 -17.26 8.40
C PRO A 78 9.31 -16.05 7.65
N LEU A 79 8.66 -15.59 6.57
CA LEU A 79 9.10 -14.41 5.83
C LEU A 79 8.99 -13.12 6.65
N LEU A 80 7.88 -12.95 7.39
CA LEU A 80 7.68 -11.76 8.23
C LEU A 80 8.59 -11.73 9.47
N ASN A 81 8.96 -12.91 9.99
CA ASN A 81 9.84 -13.03 11.15
C ASN A 81 11.33 -12.99 10.80
N MET A 82 11.68 -12.97 9.51
CA MET A 82 13.07 -12.99 9.08
C MET A 82 13.73 -11.65 9.41
N THR A 83 14.78 -11.69 10.21
CA THR A 83 15.48 -10.46 10.63
C THR A 83 16.46 -10.02 9.55
N ASN A 84 16.76 -8.72 9.47
CA ASN A 84 17.79 -8.18 8.57
C ASN A 84 19.14 -8.89 8.71
N ASP A 85 19.49 -9.34 9.92
CA ASP A 85 20.71 -10.11 10.20
C ASP A 85 20.68 -11.53 9.64
N ASP A 86 19.48 -12.11 9.47
CA ASP A 86 19.29 -13.42 8.85
C ASP A 86 19.40 -13.30 7.33
N LEU A 87 18.94 -12.17 6.76
CA LEU A 87 19.10 -11.85 5.34
C LEU A 87 20.59 -11.69 4.98
N LEU A 88 21.37 -10.97 5.80
CA LEU A 88 22.82 -10.87 5.65
C LEU A 88 23.50 -12.24 5.74
N ARG A 89 23.09 -13.08 6.70
CA ARG A 89 23.64 -14.44 6.88
C ARG A 89 23.29 -15.42 5.76
N SER A 90 22.21 -15.14 5.01
CA SER A 90 21.72 -15.97 3.93
C SER A 90 22.45 -15.77 2.58
N GLU A 91 23.60 -15.10 2.59
CA GLU A 91 24.44 -14.87 1.39
C GLU A 91 23.63 -14.26 0.24
N ILE A 92 22.55 -13.53 0.53
CA ILE A 92 21.78 -12.84 -0.49
C ILE A 92 22.68 -11.76 -1.08
N GLY A 93 22.71 -11.67 -2.42
CA GLY A 93 23.51 -10.67 -3.10
C GLY A 93 23.20 -9.27 -2.56
N ILE A 94 24.22 -8.43 -2.48
CA ILE A 94 24.12 -7.10 -1.84
C ILE A 94 22.98 -6.25 -2.40
N ASP A 95 22.69 -6.37 -3.70
CA ASP A 95 21.60 -5.68 -4.39
C ASP A 95 20.22 -6.11 -3.87
N ALA A 96 19.98 -7.41 -3.73
CA ALA A 96 18.72 -7.94 -3.19
C ALA A 96 18.54 -7.60 -1.70
N TYR A 97 19.64 -7.55 -0.94
CA TYR A 97 19.60 -7.08 0.45
C TYR A 97 19.21 -5.60 0.56
N MET A 98 19.82 -4.73 -0.26
CA MET A 98 19.47 -3.31 -0.32
C MET A 98 18.01 -3.12 -0.73
N TYR A 99 17.52 -3.89 -1.71
CA TYR A 99 16.13 -3.82 -2.15
C TYR A 99 15.13 -4.21 -1.05
N LEU A 100 15.37 -5.30 -0.31
CA LEU A 100 14.48 -5.72 0.78
C LEU A 100 14.41 -4.69 1.91
N ARG A 101 15.55 -4.10 2.28
CA ARG A 101 15.57 -3.01 3.27
C ARG A 101 14.87 -1.76 2.78
N PHE A 102 15.02 -1.42 1.50
CA PHE A 102 14.28 -0.33 0.90
C PHE A 102 12.76 -0.57 0.94
N LEU A 103 12.29 -1.80 0.70
CA LEU A 103 10.88 -2.14 0.84
C LEU A 103 10.38 -2.00 2.29
N ASP A 104 11.15 -2.47 3.27
CA ASP A 104 10.82 -2.32 4.69
C ASP A 104 10.76 -0.84 5.11
N LEU A 105 11.70 -0.01 4.61
CA LEU A 105 11.68 1.44 4.78
C LEU A 105 10.39 2.06 4.21
N MET A 106 9.98 1.65 3.01
CA MET A 106 8.75 2.14 2.39
C MET A 106 7.52 1.74 3.20
N VAL A 107 7.43 0.49 3.67
CA VAL A 107 6.31 0.04 4.52
C VAL A 107 6.24 0.84 5.83
N LYS A 108 7.39 1.06 6.48
CA LYS A 108 7.48 1.91 7.68
C LYS A 108 7.01 3.33 7.38
N PHE A 109 7.50 3.94 6.30
CA PHE A 109 7.11 5.29 5.89
C PHE A 109 5.59 5.39 5.67
N PHE A 110 4.97 4.44 4.98
CA PHE A 110 3.52 4.40 4.83
C PHE A 110 2.82 4.31 6.19
N LEU A 111 3.28 3.44 7.09
CA LEU A 111 2.67 3.30 8.42
C LEU A 111 2.74 4.59 9.25
N TYR A 112 3.86 5.32 9.20
CA TYR A 112 4.03 6.58 9.93
C TYR A 112 3.33 7.77 9.27
N SER A 113 3.11 7.74 7.95
CA SER A 113 2.40 8.80 7.22
C SER A 113 0.88 8.68 7.29
N VAL A 114 0.34 7.48 7.55
CA VAL A 114 -1.11 7.22 7.68
C VAL A 114 -1.81 8.16 8.68
N PRO A 115 -1.32 8.39 9.91
CA PRO A 115 -1.94 9.34 10.83
C PRO A 115 -2.01 10.78 10.28
N VAL A 116 -0.97 11.22 9.58
CA VAL A 116 -0.93 12.55 8.96
C VAL A 116 -1.93 12.64 7.81
N ALA A 117 -2.04 11.58 7.01
CA ALA A 117 -3.04 11.47 5.95
C ALA A 117 -4.49 11.48 6.50
N PHE A 118 -4.75 10.82 7.63
CA PHE A 118 -6.05 10.87 8.31
C PHE A 118 -6.39 12.28 8.81
N ILE A 119 -5.42 13.01 9.38
CA ILE A 119 -5.61 14.41 9.79
C ILE A 119 -5.98 15.26 8.57
N LEU A 120 -5.27 15.09 7.45
CA LEU A 120 -5.57 15.78 6.20
C LEU A 120 -6.99 15.49 5.71
N MET A 121 -7.42 14.22 5.73
CA MET A 121 -8.77 13.82 5.32
C MET A 121 -9.84 14.52 6.17
N ILE A 122 -9.66 14.65 7.48
CA ILE A 122 -10.58 15.37 8.36
C ILE A 122 -10.60 16.87 8.04
N VAL A 123 -9.43 17.45 7.74
CA VAL A 123 -9.33 18.87 7.33
C VAL A 123 -10.07 19.10 6.02
N TYR A 124 -9.95 18.19 5.05
CA TYR A 124 -10.66 18.25 3.77
C TYR A 124 -12.17 18.10 3.95
N ALA A 125 -12.62 17.15 4.77
CA ALA A 125 -14.05 16.93 5.04
C ALA A 125 -14.73 18.11 5.74
N LYS A 126 -13.96 18.94 6.47
CA LYS A 126 -14.46 20.18 7.09
C LYS A 126 -14.38 21.41 6.17
N GLY A 127 -13.81 21.25 4.97
CA GLY A 127 -13.77 22.31 3.97
C GLY A 127 -15.17 22.70 3.53
N ASP A 128 -15.40 24.00 3.38
CA ASP A 128 -16.61 24.54 2.77
C ASP A 128 -16.52 24.32 1.25
N PRO A 129 -17.42 23.51 0.65
CA PRO A 129 -17.36 23.20 -0.77
C PRO A 129 -17.49 24.47 -1.62
N GLN A 130 -16.73 24.53 -2.72
CA GLN A 130 -16.71 25.70 -3.59
C GLN A 130 -17.94 25.77 -4.52
N ASP A 131 -18.54 24.63 -4.85
CA ASP A 131 -19.71 24.50 -5.72
C ASP A 131 -20.79 23.63 -5.04
N GLU A 132 -22.08 23.98 -5.18
CA GLU A 132 -23.23 23.20 -4.66
C GLU A 132 -23.52 21.93 -5.50
N GLU A 133 -22.50 21.32 -6.11
CA GLU A 133 -22.67 20.05 -6.81
C GLU A 133 -22.66 18.89 -5.80
N GLU A 134 -23.46 17.85 -6.08
CA GLU A 134 -23.42 16.59 -5.32
C GLU A 134 -22.04 15.93 -5.50
N PHE A 135 -21.10 16.27 -4.63
CA PHE A 135 -19.77 15.68 -4.62
C PHE A 135 -19.84 14.19 -4.27
N SER A 136 -19.21 13.34 -5.11
CA SER A 136 -18.90 11.96 -4.73
C SER A 136 -18.09 11.95 -3.43
N ALA A 137 -18.30 10.92 -2.59
CA ALA A 137 -17.62 10.76 -1.31
C ALA A 137 -16.09 10.89 -1.41
N PHE A 138 -15.51 10.51 -2.55
CA PHE A 138 -14.08 10.64 -2.80
C PHE A 138 -13.66 12.10 -2.95
N ASN A 139 -14.42 12.92 -3.68
CA ASN A 139 -14.08 14.31 -3.92
C ASN A 139 -14.17 15.14 -2.63
N THR A 140 -15.11 14.81 -1.73
CA THR A 140 -15.23 15.43 -0.40
C THR A 140 -13.99 15.20 0.49
N MET A 141 -13.27 14.10 0.27
CA MET A 141 -12.05 13.76 1.04
C MET A 141 -10.76 14.35 0.44
N THR A 142 -10.86 15.11 -0.66
CA THR A 142 -9.71 15.65 -1.37
C THR A 142 -9.67 17.18 -1.32
N LEU A 143 -8.56 17.76 -1.77
CA LEU A 143 -8.37 19.21 -1.87
C LEU A 143 -9.44 19.89 -2.74
N ALA A 144 -10.14 19.16 -3.61
CA ALA A 144 -11.25 19.67 -4.41
C ALA A 144 -12.41 20.22 -3.56
N ASN A 145 -12.56 19.76 -2.32
CA ASN A 145 -13.59 20.26 -1.40
C ASN A 145 -13.21 21.59 -0.71
N VAL A 146 -11.98 22.09 -0.88
CA VAL A 146 -11.49 23.28 -0.16
C VAL A 146 -11.58 24.52 -1.03
N ARG A 147 -12.36 25.50 -0.58
CA ARG A 147 -12.47 26.81 -1.24
C ARG A 147 -11.14 27.57 -1.37
N GLU A 148 -10.97 28.26 -2.48
CA GLU A 148 -9.85 29.18 -2.72
C GLU A 148 -9.72 30.23 -1.59
N LYS A 149 -8.49 30.45 -1.10
CA LYS A 149 -8.11 31.34 0.02
C LYS A 149 -8.52 30.87 1.43
N SER A 150 -8.93 29.62 1.58
CA SER A 150 -9.18 29.05 2.92
C SER A 150 -7.88 28.79 3.70
N ASN A 151 -7.94 28.96 5.02
CA ASN A 151 -6.86 28.61 5.95
C ASN A 151 -6.51 27.11 5.92
N ALA A 152 -7.44 26.26 5.43
CA ALA A 152 -7.20 24.83 5.26
C ALA A 152 -6.04 24.53 4.29
N LEU A 153 -5.79 25.38 3.29
CA LEU A 153 -4.66 25.22 2.35
C LEU A 153 -3.30 25.38 3.04
N TRP A 154 -3.23 26.20 4.10
CA TRP A 154 -2.01 26.31 4.90
C TRP A 154 -1.78 25.07 5.76
N SER A 155 -2.85 24.49 6.31
CA SER A 155 -2.79 23.22 7.04
C SER A 155 -2.30 22.08 6.15
N THR A 156 -2.77 22.03 4.89
CA THR A 156 -2.40 20.97 3.96
C THR A 156 -0.94 21.08 3.55
N LEU A 157 -0.47 22.29 3.27
CA LEU A 157 0.93 22.59 3.01
C LEU A 157 1.83 22.17 4.18
N LEU A 158 1.45 22.51 5.42
CA LEU A 158 2.22 22.14 6.61
C LEU A 158 2.29 20.63 6.80
N CYS A 159 1.17 19.90 6.63
CA CYS A 159 1.17 18.45 6.69
C CYS A 159 2.05 17.81 5.60
N HIS A 160 2.08 18.36 4.38
CA HIS A 160 2.98 17.87 3.33
C HIS A 160 4.45 18.08 3.70
N PHE A 161 4.81 19.23 4.27
CA PHE A 161 6.18 19.45 4.75
C PHE A 161 6.56 18.48 5.87
N ILE A 162 5.64 18.12 6.76
CA ILE A 162 5.87 17.08 7.78
C ILE A 162 6.13 15.72 7.14
N ILE A 163 5.30 15.30 6.17
CA ILE A 163 5.47 14.01 5.48
C ILE A 163 6.81 13.97 4.72
N ILE A 164 7.15 15.05 4.01
CA ILE A 164 8.43 15.17 3.31
C ILE A 164 9.60 15.13 4.30
N GLY A 165 9.51 15.85 5.41
CA GLY A 165 10.52 15.83 6.47
C GLY A 165 10.71 14.42 7.07
N LEU A 166 9.62 13.71 7.32
CA LEU A 166 9.64 12.32 7.78
C LEU A 166 10.30 11.39 6.77
N LEU A 167 9.95 11.52 5.48
CA LEU A 167 10.56 10.74 4.40
C LEU A 167 12.06 10.99 4.32
N CYS A 168 12.48 12.26 4.30
CA CYS A 168 13.89 12.65 4.26
C CYS A 168 14.66 12.12 5.48
N TYR A 169 14.08 12.21 6.68
CA TYR A 169 14.68 11.68 7.90
C TYR A 169 14.88 10.15 7.84
N MET A 170 13.85 9.41 7.43
CA MET A 170 13.92 7.96 7.28
C MET A 170 14.94 7.54 6.22
N LEU A 171 14.93 8.22 5.07
CA LEU A 171 15.86 7.96 3.98
C LEU A 171 17.31 8.27 4.39
N TYR A 172 17.54 9.36 5.12
CA TYR A 172 18.86 9.72 5.63
C TYR A 172 19.40 8.69 6.61
N ASN A 173 18.55 8.19 7.52
CA ASN A 173 18.95 7.14 8.47
C ASN A 173 19.37 5.85 7.74
N GLU A 174 18.61 5.44 6.72
CA GLU A 174 18.94 4.25 5.94
C GLU A 174 20.20 4.46 5.07
N TYR A 175 20.34 5.64 4.45
CA TYR A 175 21.55 6.01 3.69
C TYR A 175 22.80 5.98 4.56
N LYS A 176 22.74 6.55 5.77
CA LYS A 176 23.85 6.52 6.72
C LYS A 176 24.25 5.09 7.09
N HIS A 177 23.27 4.19 7.18
CA HIS A 177 23.51 2.78 7.47
C HIS A 177 24.18 2.02 6.30
N TYR A 178 24.05 2.49 5.06
CA TYR A 178 24.74 1.89 3.90
C TYR A 178 26.15 2.43 3.70
N VAL A 179 26.41 3.68 4.09
CA VAL A 179 27.70 4.33 3.88
C VAL A 179 28.72 4.04 4.99
N VAL A 180 28.23 3.81 6.22
CA VAL A 180 29.06 3.51 7.41
C VAL A 180 29.07 2.01 7.67
#